data_AF-A0ABD1QXC6-F1
#
_entry.id   AF-A0ABD1QXC6-F1
#
_cell.length_a   1.000
_cell.length_b   1.000
_cell.length_c   1.000
_cell.angle_alpha   90.00
_cell.angle_beta   90.00
_cell.angle_gamma   90.00
#
_symmetry.space_group_name_H-M   'P 1'
#
loop_
_entity.id
_entity.type
_entity.pdbx_description
1 polymer ?
#
loop_
_entity_poly.entity_id
_entity_poly.type
_entity_poly.pdbx_seq_one_letter_code
_entity_poly.pdbx_strand_id
1 'polypeptide(L)'
;MDERKAAVAVTADAVGKEETQQQVLKFLEAIKKISNDLQSKPSSNSVDCNSPIKTLMELKTKSDSVFSADPHLSSVPQHLSELNDLLQELQDSKPGHSIRSFVTRRVRSHEISRVSGLIESEIQGWIDRETVLNLTKTLYEIHYSKASILSSSDEEILLKKIDFFREILSRGFDINLQDLLLKSGIFSNLERVLCNPHFSKRVREKAAIAIKELVLYNKDVFVGLVLDGQSVKSLVSMGSLCSLQVLCSLIKAIKSPLVDEMESCGGISKIVSLLESEDLGIRSMALDCVLEIGYFGRKEAIQSMLNAGLIKKLVELQRSENNMLASCVVKFTIQLDVGEGLRQREKRGFKQEILEKIKEACLSDAEAATIVAEVLWGASP
;
A
#
# COMPACT_ATOMS: atom_id res chain seq x y z
N MET A 1 25.10 -33.66 -9.80
CA MET A 1 25.28 -33.72 -8.33
C MET A 1 25.57 -32.33 -7.73
N ASP A 2 26.03 -31.36 -8.53
CA ASP A 2 26.29 -29.99 -8.09
C ASP A 2 25.06 -29.07 -7.96
N GLU A 3 24.00 -29.26 -8.75
CA GLU A 3 22.78 -28.43 -8.63
C GLU A 3 21.99 -28.66 -7.33
N ARG A 4 22.02 -29.89 -6.79
CA ARG A 4 21.39 -30.19 -5.48
C ARG A 4 22.17 -29.61 -4.32
N LYS A 5 23.50 -29.49 -4.42
CA LYS A 5 24.33 -28.84 -3.38
C LYS A 5 24.15 -27.31 -3.40
N ALA A 6 24.02 -26.71 -4.58
CA ALA A 6 23.74 -25.28 -4.71
C ALA A 6 22.35 -24.92 -4.14
N ALA A 7 21.31 -25.70 -4.47
CA ALA A 7 19.96 -25.48 -3.93
C ALA A 7 19.90 -25.65 -2.39
N VAL A 8 20.61 -26.64 -1.83
CA VAL A 8 20.67 -26.88 -0.38
C VAL A 8 21.47 -25.80 0.37
N ALA A 9 22.52 -25.25 -0.23
CA ALA A 9 23.28 -24.15 0.35
C ALA A 9 22.48 -22.84 0.36
N VAL A 10 21.69 -22.59 -0.68
CA VAL A 10 20.82 -21.40 -0.78
C VAL A 10 19.65 -21.49 0.19
N THR A 11 19.04 -22.67 0.37
CA THR A 11 17.98 -22.87 1.38
C THR A 11 18.52 -22.80 2.81
N ALA A 12 19.74 -23.28 3.08
CA ALA A 12 20.35 -23.15 4.40
C ALA A 12 20.69 -21.68 4.75
N ASP A 13 21.18 -20.88 3.79
CA ASP A 13 21.44 -19.45 3.99
C ASP A 13 20.14 -18.63 4.17
N ALA A 14 19.06 -19.02 3.46
CA ALA A 14 17.75 -18.40 3.63
C ALA A 14 17.11 -18.73 4.99
N VAL A 15 17.20 -19.98 5.45
CA VAL A 15 16.69 -20.42 6.76
C VAL A 15 17.46 -19.75 7.90
N GLY A 16 18.78 -19.62 7.79
CA GLY A 16 19.59 -18.92 8.81
C GLY A 16 19.27 -17.43 8.93
N LYS A 17 18.89 -16.77 7.83
CA LYS A 17 18.48 -15.36 7.81
C LYS A 17 17.06 -15.14 8.37
N GLU A 18 16.16 -16.07 8.12
CA GLU A 18 14.79 -16.00 8.64
C GLU A 18 14.76 -16.24 10.17
N GLU A 19 15.60 -17.14 10.68
CA GLU A 19 15.77 -17.34 12.13
C GLU A 19 16.41 -16.12 12.82
N THR A 20 17.38 -15.46 12.19
CA THR A 20 17.99 -14.23 12.73
C THR A 20 16.99 -13.06 12.74
N GLN A 21 16.17 -12.91 11.69
CA GLN A 21 15.10 -11.90 11.67
C GLN A 21 14.08 -12.12 12.79
N GLN A 22 13.70 -13.38 13.07
CA GLN A 22 12.81 -13.71 14.20
C GLN A 22 13.42 -13.42 15.57
N GLN A 23 14.73 -13.64 15.74
CA GLN A 23 15.43 -13.30 16.97
C GLN A 23 15.49 -11.78 17.20
N VAL A 24 15.75 -11.02 16.14
CA VAL A 24 15.77 -9.54 16.18
C VAL A 24 14.37 -8.97 16.45
N LEU A 25 13.31 -9.56 15.90
CA LEU A 25 11.93 -9.19 16.20
C LEU A 25 11.56 -9.40 17.68
N LYS A 26 11.90 -10.56 18.25
CA LYS A 26 11.70 -10.84 19.69
C LYS A 26 12.45 -9.84 20.57
N PHE A 27 13.63 -9.42 20.14
CA PHE A 27 14.41 -8.41 20.82
C PHE A 27 13.75 -7.02 20.78
N LEU A 28 13.24 -6.61 19.62
CA LEU A 28 12.49 -5.35 19.47
C LEU A 28 11.21 -5.34 20.34
N GLU A 29 10.48 -6.44 20.40
CA GLU A 29 9.30 -6.57 21.28
C GLU A 29 9.68 -6.44 22.77
N ALA A 30 10.82 -7.01 23.18
CA ALA A 30 11.31 -6.88 24.55
C ALA A 30 11.67 -5.41 24.89
N ILE A 31 12.31 -4.68 23.97
CA ILE A 31 12.62 -3.25 24.15
C ILE A 31 11.33 -2.42 24.26
N LYS A 32 10.36 -2.64 23.37
CA LYS A 32 9.05 -1.96 23.41
C LYS A 32 8.35 -2.16 24.75
N LYS A 33 8.36 -3.40 25.25
CA LYS A 33 7.77 -3.74 26.55
C LYS A 33 8.46 -3.01 27.70
N ILE A 34 9.79 -2.98 27.72
CA ILE A 34 10.58 -2.27 28.75
C ILE A 34 10.29 -0.77 28.72
N SER A 35 10.28 -0.15 27.54
CA SER A 35 9.99 1.28 27.38
C SER A 35 8.58 1.62 27.93
N ASN A 36 7.57 0.81 27.58
CA ASN A 36 6.20 1.00 28.02
C ASN A 36 6.01 0.76 29.54
N ASP A 37 6.68 -0.24 30.10
CA ASP A 37 6.63 -0.54 31.54
C ASP A 37 7.26 0.60 32.36
N LEU A 38 8.34 1.21 31.87
CA LEU A 38 9.00 2.36 32.52
C LEU A 38 8.16 3.64 32.47
N GLN A 39 7.44 3.87 31.37
CA GLN A 39 6.55 5.03 31.22
C GLN A 39 5.26 4.90 32.05
N SER A 40 4.71 3.69 32.20
CA SER A 40 3.42 3.46 32.85
C SER A 40 3.48 3.39 34.39
N LYS A 41 4.64 3.08 35.00
CA LYS A 41 4.77 2.94 36.46
C LYS A 41 6.10 3.52 37.02
N PRO A 42 6.20 4.84 37.22
CA PRO A 42 7.40 5.44 37.81
C PRO A 42 7.53 5.23 39.33
N SER A 43 6.51 4.72 40.04
CA SER A 43 6.43 4.77 41.50
C SER A 43 5.98 3.50 42.25
N SER A 44 5.74 2.35 41.61
CA SER A 44 5.36 1.14 42.36
C SER A 44 6.55 0.23 42.62
N ASN A 45 6.81 -0.04 43.91
CA ASN A 45 7.73 -1.05 44.44
C ASN A 45 7.29 -2.48 44.08
N SER A 46 7.15 -2.83 42.80
CA SER A 46 6.93 -4.23 42.41
C SER A 46 8.21 -4.80 41.82
N VAL A 47 8.64 -5.90 42.44
CA VAL A 47 9.80 -6.75 42.19
C VAL A 47 9.88 -7.30 40.74
N ASP A 48 8.93 -6.96 39.86
CA ASP A 48 8.77 -7.52 38.51
C ASP A 48 9.52 -6.80 37.37
N CYS A 49 10.08 -5.60 37.57
CA CYS A 49 10.91 -4.94 36.54
C CYS A 49 12.21 -5.72 36.21
N ASN A 50 12.60 -6.69 37.05
CA ASN A 50 13.77 -7.54 36.82
C ASN A 50 13.56 -8.59 35.73
N SER A 51 12.32 -8.97 35.42
CA SER A 51 12.02 -9.98 34.41
C SER A 51 12.30 -9.48 32.97
N PRO A 52 11.78 -8.32 32.53
CA PRO A 52 12.04 -7.79 31.19
C PRO A 52 13.52 -7.45 30.94
N ILE A 53 14.20 -6.87 31.93
CA ILE A 53 15.62 -6.49 31.82
C ILE A 53 16.50 -7.73 31.70
N LYS A 54 16.22 -8.80 32.48
CA LYS A 54 16.93 -10.07 32.37
C LYS A 54 16.71 -10.73 31.01
N THR A 55 15.47 -10.71 30.49
CA THR A 55 15.20 -11.23 29.13
C THR A 55 15.91 -10.43 28.04
N LEU A 56 16.04 -9.10 28.19
CA LEU A 56 16.79 -8.27 27.25
C LEU A 56 18.29 -8.62 27.25
N MET A 57 18.88 -8.86 28.43
CA MET A 57 20.29 -9.24 28.55
C MET A 57 20.59 -10.62 27.96
N GLU A 58 19.68 -11.58 28.18
CA GLU A 58 19.78 -12.91 27.56
C GLU A 58 19.63 -12.86 26.04
N LEU A 59 18.74 -12.00 25.52
CA LEU A 59 18.57 -11.81 24.09
C LEU A 59 19.74 -11.04 23.46
N LYS A 60 20.28 -10.01 24.12
CA LYS A 60 21.49 -9.28 23.71
C LYS A 60 22.66 -10.24 23.49
N THR A 61 22.93 -11.09 24.47
CA THR A 61 24.03 -12.08 24.39
C THR A 61 23.85 -13.03 23.19
N LYS A 62 22.60 -13.32 22.78
CA LYS A 62 22.30 -14.16 21.61
C LYS A 62 22.38 -13.39 20.29
N SER A 63 22.10 -12.08 20.28
CA SER A 63 22.06 -11.25 19.08
C SER A 63 23.32 -10.41 18.85
N ASP A 64 24.26 -10.37 19.80
CA ASP A 64 25.51 -9.61 19.69
C ASP A 64 26.36 -10.02 18.47
N SER A 65 26.37 -11.31 18.10
CA SER A 65 27.02 -11.79 16.87
C SER A 65 26.32 -11.35 15.58
N VAL A 66 25.01 -11.07 15.64
CA VAL A 66 24.20 -10.61 14.51
C VAL A 66 24.35 -9.10 14.33
N PHE A 67 24.33 -8.34 15.43
CA PHE A 67 24.48 -6.88 15.43
C PHE A 67 25.88 -6.41 15.04
N SER A 68 26.91 -7.18 15.39
CA SER A 68 28.30 -6.86 15.02
C SER A 68 28.71 -7.28 13.61
N ALA A 69 27.96 -8.19 12.97
CA ALA A 69 28.23 -8.66 11.62
C ALA A 69 27.64 -7.75 10.52
N ASP A 70 26.57 -7.01 10.83
CA ASP A 70 25.91 -6.12 9.88
C ASP A 70 26.36 -4.65 10.08
N PRO A 71 26.94 -3.99 9.05
CA PRO A 71 27.33 -2.58 9.12
C PRO A 71 26.20 -1.64 9.56
N HIS A 72 24.93 -1.98 9.28
CA HIS A 72 23.77 -1.15 9.57
C HIS A 72 23.22 -1.30 10.99
N LEU A 73 23.73 -2.26 11.76
CA LEU A 73 23.41 -2.45 13.18
C LEU A 73 24.62 -2.14 14.07
N SER A 74 25.70 -1.59 13.51
CA SER A 74 26.96 -1.35 14.22
C SER A 74 26.83 -0.34 15.37
N SER A 75 25.83 0.54 15.34
CA SER A 75 25.51 1.47 16.45
C SER A 75 24.62 0.87 17.54
N VAL A 76 23.84 -0.19 17.24
CA VAL A 76 22.97 -0.87 18.21
C VAL A 76 23.75 -1.36 19.44
N PRO A 77 24.92 -2.03 19.33
CA PRO A 77 25.69 -2.45 20.50
C PRO A 77 26.09 -1.30 21.43
N GLN A 78 26.44 -0.13 20.86
CA GLN A 78 26.80 1.05 21.63
C GLN A 78 25.60 1.66 22.35
N HIS A 79 24.47 1.81 21.65
CA HIS A 79 23.21 2.23 22.26
C HIS A 79 22.73 1.24 23.34
N LEU A 80 23.02 -0.06 23.17
CA LEU A 80 22.70 -1.09 24.16
C LEU A 80 23.62 -1.09 25.37
N SER A 81 24.89 -0.69 25.24
CA SER A 81 25.71 -0.41 26.42
C SER A 81 25.20 0.81 27.17
N GLU A 82 24.87 1.90 26.47
CA GLU A 82 24.32 3.12 27.07
C GLU A 82 22.98 2.83 27.78
N LEU A 83 22.10 2.03 27.16
CA LEU A 83 20.85 1.60 27.78
C LEU A 83 21.09 0.75 29.04
N ASN A 84 22.07 -0.14 29.01
CA ASN A 84 22.38 -1.00 30.15
C ASN A 84 22.96 -0.21 31.32
N ASP A 85 23.85 0.74 31.04
CA ASP A 85 24.42 1.64 32.05
C ASP A 85 23.32 2.49 32.69
N LEU A 86 22.41 3.06 31.89
CA LEU A 86 21.26 3.82 32.38
C LEU A 86 20.29 2.97 33.23
N LEU A 87 20.06 1.72 32.85
CA LEU A 87 19.21 0.79 33.61
C LEU A 87 19.87 0.39 34.93
N GLN A 88 21.18 0.12 34.93
CA GLN A 88 21.93 -0.26 36.11
C GLN A 88 22.03 0.93 37.10
N GLU A 89 22.29 2.14 36.60
CA GLU A 89 22.26 3.36 37.40
C GLU A 89 20.87 3.66 38.01
N LEU A 90 19.80 3.29 37.31
CA LEU A 90 18.43 3.43 37.80
C LEU A 90 18.12 2.39 38.90
N GLN A 91 18.64 1.16 38.78
CA GLN A 91 18.54 0.12 39.82
C GLN A 91 19.36 0.46 41.08
N ASP A 92 20.56 1.01 40.91
CA ASP A 92 21.44 1.40 42.01
C ASP A 92 20.96 2.66 42.75
N SER A 93 20.11 3.46 42.10
CA SER A 93 19.46 4.61 42.73
C SER A 93 18.35 4.18 43.69
N LYS A 94 18.68 4.04 44.98
CA LYS A 94 17.70 3.73 46.03
C LYS A 94 16.56 4.77 46.05
N PRO A 95 15.30 4.36 46.28
CA PRO A 95 14.16 5.27 46.38
C PRO A 95 14.26 6.12 47.66
N GLY A 96 15.02 7.21 47.60
CA GLY A 96 14.99 8.25 48.61
C GLY A 96 13.75 9.12 48.43
N HIS A 97 13.11 9.51 49.52
CA HIS A 97 11.94 10.43 49.54
C HIS A 97 12.29 11.90 49.19
N SER A 98 13.38 12.14 48.45
CA SER A 98 13.82 13.48 48.07
C SER A 98 13.26 13.87 46.70
N ILE A 99 12.86 15.14 46.57
CA ILE A 99 12.47 15.73 45.28
C ILE A 99 13.62 15.59 44.26
N ARG A 100 14.88 15.61 44.74
CA ARG A 100 16.06 15.42 43.90
C ARG A 100 16.12 14.02 43.29
N SER A 101 15.87 12.96 44.07
CA SER A 101 15.83 11.58 43.55
C SER A 101 14.64 11.35 42.62
N PHE A 102 13.50 12.02 42.85
CA PHE A 102 12.35 11.96 41.93
C PHE A 102 12.66 12.60 40.56
N VAL A 103 13.28 13.78 40.54
CA VAL A 103 13.67 14.47 39.30
C VAL A 103 14.74 13.68 38.55
N THR A 104 15.78 13.18 39.24
CA THR A 104 16.83 12.35 38.63
C THR A 104 16.25 11.07 38.01
N ARG A 105 15.27 10.42 38.67
CA ARG A 105 14.61 9.23 38.13
C ARG A 105 13.76 9.54 36.89
N ARG A 106 13.09 10.69 36.83
CA ARG A 106 12.33 11.10 35.63
C ARG A 106 13.23 11.45 34.46
N VAL A 107 14.33 12.17 34.69
CA VAL A 107 15.32 12.49 33.65
C VAL A 107 15.89 11.20 33.08
N ARG A 108 16.31 10.26 33.93
CA ARG A 108 16.81 8.95 33.49
C ARG A 108 15.77 8.09 32.78
N SER A 109 14.52 8.09 33.25
CA SER A 109 13.44 7.39 32.55
C SER A 109 13.18 7.97 31.16
N HIS A 110 13.35 9.29 30.99
CA HIS A 110 13.26 9.93 29.69
C HIS A 110 14.46 9.60 28.80
N GLU A 111 15.68 9.57 29.35
CA GLU A 111 16.88 9.14 28.63
C GLU A 111 16.81 7.67 28.20
N ILE A 112 16.32 6.78 29.07
CA ILE A 112 16.06 5.38 28.72
C ILE A 112 15.04 5.29 27.60
N SER A 113 13.95 6.07 27.66
CA SER A 113 12.95 6.10 26.60
C SER A 113 13.53 6.64 25.29
N ARG A 114 14.43 7.63 25.34
CA ARG A 114 15.12 8.19 24.17
C ARG A 114 16.03 7.15 23.53
N VAL A 115 16.92 6.52 24.31
CA VAL A 115 17.86 5.51 23.82
C VAL A 115 17.11 4.26 23.33
N SER A 116 16.07 3.84 24.04
CA SER A 116 15.19 2.75 23.61
C SER A 116 14.49 3.07 22.28
N GLY A 117 14.02 4.30 22.10
CA GLY A 117 13.44 4.77 20.84
C GLY A 117 14.44 4.78 19.69
N LEU A 118 15.70 5.16 19.94
CA LEU A 118 16.77 5.08 18.94
C LEU A 118 17.04 3.64 18.51
N ILE A 119 17.22 2.73 19.47
CA ILE A 119 17.43 1.30 19.18
C ILE A 119 16.23 0.72 18.44
N GLU A 120 15.00 1.04 18.86
CA GLU A 120 13.79 0.60 18.19
C GLU A 120 13.76 1.06 16.74
N SER A 121 14.07 2.34 16.47
CA SER A 121 14.10 2.87 15.11
C SER A 121 15.18 2.24 14.24
N GLU A 122 16.37 1.97 14.80
CA GLU A 122 17.50 1.39 14.09
C GLU A 122 17.22 -0.08 13.72
N ILE A 123 16.70 -0.84 14.68
CA ILE A 123 16.32 -2.24 14.47
C ILE A 123 15.13 -2.34 13.51
N GLN A 124 14.13 -1.45 13.63
CA GLN A 124 13.00 -1.45 12.71
C GLN A 124 13.46 -1.10 11.28
N GLY A 125 14.34 -0.11 11.12
CA GLY A 125 14.92 0.23 9.82
C GLY A 125 15.71 -0.94 9.21
N TRP A 126 16.41 -1.73 10.03
CA TRP A 126 17.07 -2.96 9.56
C TRP A 126 16.06 -4.04 9.15
N ILE A 127 15.01 -4.28 9.95
CA ILE A 127 13.94 -5.24 9.61
C ILE A 127 13.27 -4.86 8.29
N ASP A 128 12.97 -3.58 8.13
CA ASP A 128 12.31 -3.05 6.94
C ASP A 128 13.22 -3.24 5.72
N ARG A 129 14.52 -2.97 5.88
CA ARG A 129 15.52 -3.22 4.84
C ARG A 129 15.62 -4.68 4.44
N GLU A 130 15.80 -5.56 5.41
CA GLU A 130 15.98 -6.98 5.16
C GLU A 130 14.74 -7.57 4.49
N THR A 131 13.56 -7.07 4.85
CA THR A 131 12.29 -7.44 4.20
C THR A 131 12.26 -7.06 2.72
N VAL A 132 12.61 -5.82 2.39
CA VAL A 132 12.65 -5.34 0.99
C VAL A 132 13.65 -6.15 0.18
N LEU A 133 14.84 -6.41 0.73
CA LEU A 133 15.87 -7.21 0.06
C LEU A 133 15.43 -8.67 -0.13
N ASN A 134 14.84 -9.29 0.90
CA ASN A 134 14.35 -10.66 0.82
C ASN A 134 13.18 -10.82 -0.15
N LEU A 135 12.24 -9.87 -0.19
CA LEU A 135 11.17 -9.86 -1.18
C LEU A 135 11.74 -9.70 -2.60
N THR A 136 12.64 -8.74 -2.79
CA THR A 136 13.30 -8.50 -4.09
C THR A 136 14.05 -9.74 -4.57
N LYS A 137 14.80 -10.40 -3.69
CA LYS A 137 15.51 -11.64 -3.98
C LYS A 137 14.54 -12.76 -4.37
N THR A 138 13.47 -12.97 -3.61
CA THR A 138 12.45 -13.98 -3.95
C THR A 138 11.82 -13.68 -5.31
N LEU A 139 11.46 -12.42 -5.61
CA LEU A 139 10.92 -12.04 -6.92
C LEU A 139 11.92 -12.29 -8.06
N TYR A 140 13.21 -12.03 -7.83
CA TYR A 140 14.27 -12.28 -8.78
C TYR A 140 14.50 -13.78 -9.00
N GLU A 141 14.52 -14.60 -7.96
CA GLU A 141 14.67 -16.05 -8.06
C GLU A 141 13.53 -16.71 -8.83
N ILE A 142 12.29 -16.27 -8.58
CA ILE A 142 11.10 -16.71 -9.31
C ILE A 142 11.24 -16.39 -10.80
N HIS A 143 11.87 -15.27 -11.16
CA HIS A 143 12.08 -14.91 -12.55
C HIS A 143 13.11 -15.80 -13.27
N TYR A 144 14.20 -16.19 -12.60
CA TYR A 144 15.24 -17.03 -13.19
C TYR A 144 14.91 -18.52 -13.18
N SER A 145 14.11 -18.96 -12.20
CA SER A 145 13.53 -20.29 -12.21
C SER A 145 12.51 -20.35 -13.34
N LYS A 146 12.86 -21.02 -14.44
CA LYS A 146 11.96 -21.29 -15.59
C LYS A 146 10.67 -22.06 -15.23
N ALA A 147 10.42 -22.35 -13.95
CA ALA A 147 9.17 -22.90 -13.47
C ALA A 147 8.07 -21.83 -13.60
N SER A 148 7.35 -21.84 -14.72
CA SER A 148 6.22 -20.95 -15.00
C SER A 148 5.03 -21.12 -14.06
N ILE A 149 5.12 -22.03 -13.07
CA ILE A 149 4.07 -22.34 -12.12
C ILE A 149 4.74 -22.42 -10.74
N LEU A 150 4.43 -21.45 -9.89
CA LEU A 150 4.76 -21.53 -8.46
C LEU A 150 4.00 -22.71 -7.86
N SER A 151 4.65 -23.46 -6.97
CA SER A 151 3.90 -24.37 -6.12
C SER A 151 2.95 -23.56 -5.23
N SER A 152 1.83 -24.16 -4.80
CA SER A 152 0.88 -23.47 -3.90
C SER A 152 1.54 -22.98 -2.62
N SER A 153 2.55 -23.70 -2.13
CA SER A 153 3.34 -23.30 -0.96
C SER A 153 4.20 -22.06 -1.23
N ASP A 154 4.87 -22.01 -2.39
CA ASP A 154 5.73 -20.87 -2.75
C ASP A 154 4.90 -19.60 -3.00
N GLU A 155 3.71 -19.76 -3.57
CA GLU A 155 2.74 -18.69 -3.72
C GLU A 155 2.33 -18.10 -2.37
N GLU A 156 1.99 -18.93 -1.38
CA GLU A 156 1.64 -18.44 -0.04
C GLU A 156 2.78 -17.70 0.66
N ILE A 157 4.02 -18.18 0.50
CA ILE A 157 5.21 -17.51 1.05
C ILE A 157 5.37 -16.14 0.40
N LEU A 158 5.25 -16.04 -0.93
CA LEU A 158 5.34 -14.78 -1.65
C LEU A 158 4.24 -13.80 -1.21
N LEU A 159 3.00 -14.27 -1.07
CA LEU A 159 1.88 -13.46 -0.63
C LEU A 159 2.12 -12.87 0.77
N LYS A 160 2.64 -13.67 1.71
CA LYS A 160 3.00 -13.20 3.06
C LYS A 160 4.10 -12.14 3.01
N LYS A 161 5.12 -12.32 2.17
CA LYS A 161 6.20 -11.33 2.00
C LYS A 161 5.67 -10.02 1.41
N ILE A 162 4.77 -10.08 0.44
CA ILE A 162 4.11 -8.88 -0.12
C ILE A 162 3.23 -8.19 0.93
N ASP A 163 2.50 -8.96 1.75
CA ASP A 163 1.67 -8.37 2.80
C ASP A 163 2.51 -7.67 3.87
N PHE A 164 3.62 -8.27 4.31
CA PHE A 164 4.54 -7.62 5.25
C PHE A 164 5.18 -6.35 4.64
N PHE A 165 5.53 -6.40 3.35
CA PHE A 165 6.00 -5.22 2.62
C PHE A 165 4.97 -4.08 2.59
N ARG A 166 3.68 -4.39 2.44
CA ARG A 166 2.60 -3.39 2.49
C ARG A 166 2.46 -2.76 3.87
N GLU A 167 2.63 -3.54 4.93
CA GLU A 167 2.63 -3.02 6.31
C GLU A 167 3.79 -2.06 6.58
N ILE A 168 4.93 -2.25 5.90
CA ILE A 168 6.05 -1.31 5.98
C ILE A 168 5.67 0.01 5.31
N LEU A 169 5.12 -0.04 4.09
CA LEU A 169 4.72 1.17 3.36
C LEU A 169 3.61 1.98 4.06
N SER A 170 2.73 1.32 4.81
CA SER A 170 1.64 1.99 5.52
C SER A 170 2.07 2.74 6.79
N ARG A 171 3.30 2.54 7.29
CA ARG A 171 3.82 3.21 8.50
C ARG A 171 4.24 4.65 8.27
N GLY A 172 4.29 5.11 7.02
CA GLY A 172 4.63 6.47 6.64
C GLY A 172 5.99 6.58 5.97
N PHE A 173 6.33 7.81 5.55
CA PHE A 173 7.48 8.09 4.70
C PHE A 173 8.82 8.08 5.46
N ASP A 174 9.77 7.31 4.95
CA ASP A 174 11.18 7.24 5.35
C ASP A 174 12.11 7.38 4.13
N ILE A 175 13.08 8.29 4.22
CA ILE A 175 14.03 8.61 3.14
C ILE A 175 15.02 7.46 2.86
N ASN A 176 15.48 6.76 3.91
CA ASN A 176 16.40 5.64 3.79
C ASN A 176 15.69 4.44 3.16
N LEU A 177 14.42 4.22 3.54
CA LEU A 177 13.59 3.21 2.91
C LEU A 177 13.37 3.54 1.43
N GLN A 178 13.08 4.79 1.06
CA GLN A 178 12.92 5.17 -0.34
C GLN A 178 14.16 4.88 -1.19
N ASP A 179 15.35 5.26 -0.70
CA ASP A 179 16.61 4.98 -1.39
C ASP A 179 16.82 3.47 -1.61
N LEU A 180 16.46 2.66 -0.61
CA LEU A 180 16.49 1.21 -0.72
C LEU A 180 15.46 0.66 -1.73
N LEU A 181 14.23 1.17 -1.74
CA LEU A 181 13.20 0.75 -2.71
C LEU A 181 13.64 1.01 -4.14
N LEU A 182 14.29 2.15 -4.37
CA LEU A 182 14.85 2.50 -5.68
C LEU A 182 16.03 1.61 -6.06
N LYS A 183 17.00 1.42 -5.16
CA LYS A 183 18.19 0.59 -5.42
C LYS A 183 17.86 -0.89 -5.63
N SER A 184 16.86 -1.40 -4.92
CA SER A 184 16.43 -2.80 -5.05
C SER A 184 15.69 -3.09 -6.35
N GLY A 185 15.16 -2.07 -7.04
CA GLY A 185 14.34 -2.27 -8.24
C GLY A 185 13.05 -3.05 -7.96
N ILE A 186 12.55 -3.01 -6.72
CA ILE A 186 11.38 -3.79 -6.29
C ILE A 186 10.14 -3.47 -7.11
N PHE A 187 9.97 -2.21 -7.52
CA PHE A 187 8.86 -1.78 -8.39
C PHE A 187 8.85 -2.58 -9.70
N SER A 188 9.98 -2.61 -10.43
CA SER A 188 10.07 -3.31 -11.71
C SER A 188 9.82 -4.80 -11.57
N ASN A 189 10.22 -5.40 -10.46
CA ASN A 189 9.93 -6.81 -10.17
C ASN A 189 8.44 -7.05 -9.90
N LEU A 190 7.78 -6.19 -9.12
CA LEU A 190 6.34 -6.26 -8.89
C LEU A 190 5.54 -6.02 -10.16
N GLU A 191 5.95 -5.05 -10.98
CA GLU A 191 5.32 -4.78 -12.28
C GLU A 191 5.40 -6.00 -13.19
N ARG A 192 6.54 -6.67 -13.26
CA ARG A 192 6.68 -7.91 -14.04
C ARG A 192 5.74 -9.00 -13.56
N VAL A 193 5.58 -9.16 -12.25
CA VAL A 193 4.62 -10.11 -11.68
C VAL A 193 3.20 -9.74 -12.08
N LEU A 194 2.83 -8.47 -11.98
CA LEU A 194 1.51 -7.96 -12.39
C LEU A 194 1.22 -8.20 -13.88
N CYS A 195 2.22 -7.93 -14.73
CA CYS A 195 2.08 -7.98 -16.19
C CYS A 195 2.15 -9.40 -16.74
N ASN A 196 2.75 -10.35 -16.02
CA ASN A 196 2.92 -11.72 -16.48
C ASN A 196 1.65 -12.57 -16.22
N PRO A 197 0.96 -13.06 -17.28
CA PRO A 197 -0.25 -13.88 -17.13
C PRO A 197 -0.02 -15.27 -16.53
N HIS A 198 1.23 -15.74 -16.45
CA HIS A 198 1.56 -17.04 -15.85
C HIS A 198 1.38 -17.07 -14.34
N PHE A 199 1.42 -15.91 -13.67
CA PHE A 199 1.10 -15.84 -12.26
C PHE A 199 -0.39 -15.96 -12.00
N SER A 200 -0.74 -16.56 -10.87
CA SER A 200 -2.12 -16.65 -10.42
C SER A 200 -2.74 -15.26 -10.31
N LYS A 201 -4.06 -15.17 -10.53
CA LYS A 201 -4.81 -13.92 -10.37
C LYS A 201 -4.56 -13.30 -8.98
N ARG A 202 -4.48 -14.12 -7.94
CA ARG A 202 -4.27 -13.69 -6.54
C ARG A 202 -2.91 -13.02 -6.35
N VAL A 203 -1.84 -13.59 -6.90
CA VAL A 203 -0.49 -13.00 -6.83
C VAL A 203 -0.44 -11.68 -7.59
N ARG A 204 -1.01 -11.64 -8.79
CA ARG A 204 -1.08 -10.42 -9.61
C ARG A 204 -1.86 -9.31 -8.90
N GLU A 205 -2.97 -9.64 -8.25
CA GLU A 205 -3.76 -8.69 -7.45
C GLU A 205 -2.99 -8.15 -6.24
N LYS A 206 -2.23 -8.99 -5.53
CA LYS A 206 -1.38 -8.51 -4.43
C LYS A 206 -0.23 -7.64 -4.92
N ALA A 207 0.38 -7.96 -6.05
CA ALA A 207 1.38 -7.11 -6.69
C ALA A 207 0.78 -5.74 -7.09
N ALA A 208 -0.43 -5.74 -7.66
CA ALA A 208 -1.17 -4.51 -7.97
C ALA A 208 -1.40 -3.63 -6.74
N ILE A 209 -1.83 -4.23 -5.63
CA ILE A 209 -2.02 -3.48 -4.37
C ILE A 209 -0.67 -2.93 -3.87
N ALA A 210 0.41 -3.71 -3.91
CA ALA A 210 1.73 -3.24 -3.49
C ALA A 210 2.24 -2.06 -4.35
N ILE A 211 2.02 -2.10 -5.67
CA ILE A 211 2.32 -0.99 -6.59
C ILE A 211 1.49 0.25 -6.22
N LYS A 212 0.21 0.08 -5.91
CA LYS A 212 -0.64 1.17 -5.41
C LYS A 212 -0.09 1.78 -4.13
N GLU A 213 0.30 0.97 -3.15
CA GLU A 213 0.90 1.48 -1.90
C GLU A 213 2.23 2.21 -2.16
N LEU A 214 3.05 1.75 -3.11
CA LEU A 214 4.28 2.46 -3.51
C LEU A 214 4.00 3.86 -4.08
N VAL A 215 2.99 3.99 -4.94
CA VAL A 215 2.58 5.31 -5.47
C VAL A 215 2.08 6.23 -4.37
N LEU A 216 1.31 5.69 -3.41
CA LEU A 216 0.82 6.47 -2.28
C LEU A 216 1.94 6.85 -1.30
N TYR A 217 2.97 6.02 -1.19
CA TYR A 217 4.15 6.25 -0.36
C TYR A 217 4.98 7.43 -0.87
N ASN A 218 5.27 7.48 -2.17
CA ASN A 218 5.87 8.66 -2.81
C ASN A 218 5.41 8.83 -4.27
N LYS A 219 4.51 9.80 -4.48
CA LYS A 219 3.95 10.10 -5.80
C LYS A 219 5.02 10.59 -6.78
N ASP A 220 5.94 11.44 -6.34
CA ASP A 220 6.91 12.10 -7.22
C ASP A 220 7.91 11.12 -7.85
N VAL A 221 8.08 9.96 -7.21
CA VAL A 221 9.04 8.93 -7.64
C VAL A 221 8.36 7.84 -8.46
N PHE A 222 7.23 7.31 -7.98
CA PHE A 222 6.64 6.10 -8.55
C PHE A 222 5.59 6.38 -9.64
N VAL A 223 5.07 7.60 -9.75
CA VAL A 223 4.10 7.96 -10.80
C VAL A 223 4.68 7.75 -12.19
N GLY A 224 5.91 8.23 -12.45
CA GLY A 224 6.56 8.04 -13.74
C GLY A 224 6.71 6.57 -14.11
N LEU A 225 7.12 5.73 -13.14
CA LEU A 225 7.27 4.29 -13.35
C LEU A 225 5.94 3.59 -13.66
N VAL A 226 4.82 4.04 -13.09
CA VAL A 226 3.50 3.48 -13.40
C VAL A 226 3.03 3.90 -14.80
N LEU A 227 3.25 5.15 -15.18
CA LEU A 227 2.79 5.71 -16.46
C LEU A 227 3.63 5.21 -17.65
N ASP A 228 4.95 5.08 -17.48
CA ASP A 228 5.85 4.59 -18.54
C ASP A 228 5.81 3.06 -18.69
N GLY A 229 5.18 2.37 -17.73
CA GLY A 229 5.16 0.92 -17.60
C GLY A 229 4.05 0.22 -18.38
N GLN A 230 3.83 -1.06 -18.05
CA GLN A 230 2.68 -1.86 -18.55
C GLN A 230 1.65 -2.14 -17.43
N SER A 231 1.85 -1.52 -16.27
CA SER A 231 1.00 -1.66 -15.10
C SER A 231 -0.46 -1.30 -15.39
N VAL A 232 -0.72 -0.14 -16.00
CA VAL A 232 -2.08 0.35 -16.29
C VAL A 232 -2.82 -0.60 -17.23
N LYS A 233 -2.20 -0.95 -18.36
CA LYS A 233 -2.75 -1.89 -19.33
C LYS A 233 -3.06 -3.26 -18.71
N SER A 234 -2.18 -3.75 -17.85
CA SER A 234 -2.35 -5.04 -17.17
C SER A 234 -3.52 -5.02 -16.19
N LEU A 235 -3.65 -3.94 -15.41
CA LEU A 235 -4.78 -3.75 -14.47
C LEU A 235 -6.12 -3.70 -15.21
N VAL A 236 -6.20 -2.89 -16.27
CA VAL A 236 -7.39 -2.77 -17.12
C VAL A 236 -7.76 -4.14 -17.72
N SER A 237 -6.76 -4.90 -18.18
CA SER A 237 -6.99 -6.21 -18.80
C SER A 237 -7.49 -7.26 -17.81
N MET A 238 -7.09 -7.18 -16.53
CA MET A 238 -7.53 -8.12 -15.50
C MET A 238 -9.02 -7.98 -15.18
N GLY A 239 -9.57 -6.76 -15.19
CA GLY A 239 -11.00 -6.50 -15.00
C GLY A 239 -11.60 -7.10 -13.72
N SER A 240 -10.77 -7.41 -12.73
CA SER A 240 -11.20 -7.95 -11.45
C SER A 240 -11.57 -6.84 -10.47
N LEU A 241 -12.39 -7.15 -9.47
CA LEU A 241 -12.75 -6.20 -8.42
C LEU A 241 -11.52 -5.51 -7.80
N CYS A 242 -10.47 -6.28 -7.47
CA CYS A 242 -9.24 -5.76 -6.91
C CYS A 242 -8.49 -4.84 -7.90
N SER A 243 -8.38 -5.24 -9.17
CA SER A 243 -7.73 -4.40 -10.18
C SER A 243 -8.45 -3.06 -10.39
N LEU A 244 -9.78 -3.05 -10.35
CA LEU A 244 -10.57 -1.82 -10.45
C LEU A 244 -10.43 -0.95 -9.20
N GLN A 245 -10.40 -1.53 -8.00
CA GLN A 245 -10.12 -0.80 -6.76
C GLN A 245 -8.74 -0.12 -6.78
N VAL A 246 -7.73 -0.83 -7.29
CA VAL A 246 -6.38 -0.30 -7.49
C VAL A 246 -6.40 0.84 -8.51
N LEU A 247 -7.04 0.64 -9.67
CA LEU A 247 -7.19 1.70 -10.69
C LEU A 247 -7.88 2.94 -10.13
N CYS A 248 -9.01 2.79 -9.45
CA CYS A 248 -9.73 3.90 -8.81
C CYS A 248 -8.84 4.69 -7.84
N SER A 249 -8.07 3.98 -7.01
CA SER A 249 -7.13 4.60 -6.07
C SER A 249 -5.99 5.34 -6.79
N LEU A 250 -5.45 4.75 -7.86
CA LEU A 250 -4.41 5.36 -8.68
C LEU A 250 -4.93 6.58 -9.45
N ILE A 251 -6.17 6.57 -9.94
CA ILE A 251 -6.79 7.73 -10.62
C ILE A 251 -6.84 8.91 -9.64
N LYS A 252 -7.24 8.69 -8.38
CA LYS A 252 -7.22 9.73 -7.34
C LYS A 252 -5.82 10.23 -7.01
N ALA A 253 -4.85 9.32 -7.01
CA ALA A 253 -3.48 9.64 -6.61
C ALA A 253 -2.72 10.42 -7.69
N ILE A 254 -2.86 9.99 -8.95
CA ILE A 254 -2.10 10.47 -10.11
C ILE A 254 -2.88 11.50 -10.93
N LYS A 255 -4.21 11.45 -10.92
CA LYS A 255 -5.13 12.34 -11.66
C LYS A 255 -5.05 12.17 -13.17
N SER A 256 -5.19 13.26 -13.93
CA SER A 256 -5.30 13.29 -15.39
C SER A 256 -4.23 12.47 -16.14
N PRO A 257 -2.93 12.50 -15.76
CA PRO A 257 -1.92 11.70 -16.44
C PRO A 257 -2.22 10.20 -16.50
N LEU A 258 -2.81 9.64 -15.43
CA LEU A 258 -3.21 8.23 -15.46
C LEU A 258 -4.43 8.00 -16.34
N VAL A 259 -5.39 8.92 -16.32
CA VAL A 259 -6.58 8.83 -17.18
C VAL A 259 -6.19 8.90 -18.66
N ASP A 260 -5.19 9.72 -19.00
CA ASP A 260 -4.65 9.81 -20.34
C ASP A 260 -3.98 8.48 -20.78
N GLU A 261 -3.21 7.85 -19.89
CA GLU A 261 -2.63 6.53 -20.17
C GLU A 261 -3.69 5.42 -20.26
N MET A 262 -4.77 5.54 -19.48
CA MET A 262 -5.91 4.63 -19.62
C MET A 262 -6.66 4.83 -20.95
N GLU A 263 -6.68 6.04 -21.49
CA GLU A 263 -7.23 6.35 -22.80
C GLU A 263 -6.35 5.77 -23.91
N SER A 264 -5.03 5.98 -23.82
CA SER A 264 -4.04 5.52 -24.82
C SER A 264 -4.05 3.99 -25.01
N CYS A 265 -4.28 3.24 -23.92
CA CYS A 265 -4.37 1.78 -23.95
C CYS A 265 -5.80 1.24 -24.21
N GLY A 266 -6.78 2.11 -24.48
CA GLY A 266 -8.18 1.73 -24.72
C GLY A 266 -8.92 1.24 -23.48
N GLY A 267 -8.36 1.48 -22.29
CA GLY A 267 -8.88 0.98 -21.02
C GLY A 267 -10.17 1.63 -20.57
N ILE A 268 -10.43 2.88 -20.97
CA ILE A 268 -11.70 3.58 -20.69
C ILE A 268 -12.89 2.80 -21.24
N SER A 269 -12.86 2.43 -22.52
CA SER A 269 -13.93 1.64 -23.15
C SER A 269 -14.12 0.29 -22.47
N LYS A 270 -13.03 -0.33 -22.00
CA LYS A 270 -13.09 -1.59 -21.25
C LYS A 270 -13.78 -1.41 -19.90
N ILE A 271 -13.46 -0.36 -19.15
CA ILE A 271 -14.13 -0.07 -17.86
C ILE A 271 -15.62 0.22 -18.08
N VAL A 272 -15.97 0.99 -19.10
CA VAL A 272 -17.39 1.25 -19.44
C VAL A 272 -18.12 -0.05 -19.78
N SER A 273 -17.47 -1.02 -20.44
CA SER A 273 -18.07 -2.34 -20.69
C SER A 273 -18.33 -3.15 -19.40
N LEU A 274 -17.56 -2.94 -18.34
CA LEU A 274 -17.72 -3.65 -17.06
C LEU A 274 -18.96 -3.19 -16.27
N LEU A 275 -19.60 -2.08 -16.67
CA LEU A 275 -20.89 -1.66 -16.12
C LEU A 275 -22.03 -2.66 -16.42
N GLU A 276 -21.86 -3.52 -17.42
CA GLU A 276 -22.81 -4.59 -17.75
C GLU A 276 -22.46 -5.92 -17.08
N SER A 277 -21.42 -5.97 -16.24
CA SER A 277 -21.03 -7.19 -15.54
C SER A 277 -22.14 -7.70 -14.64
N GLU A 278 -22.36 -9.02 -14.61
CA GLU A 278 -23.30 -9.69 -13.69
C GLU A 278 -22.90 -9.50 -12.22
N ASP A 279 -21.61 -9.37 -11.95
CA ASP A 279 -21.08 -9.16 -10.60
C ASP A 279 -21.34 -7.72 -10.15
N LEU A 280 -22.16 -7.56 -9.11
CA LEU A 280 -22.52 -6.26 -8.54
C LEU A 280 -21.30 -5.49 -8.00
N GLY A 281 -20.30 -6.18 -7.47
CA GLY A 281 -19.07 -5.56 -6.98
C GLY A 281 -18.24 -4.99 -8.12
N ILE A 282 -18.04 -5.75 -9.20
CA ILE A 282 -17.35 -5.29 -10.41
C ILE A 282 -18.08 -4.10 -11.01
N ARG A 283 -19.42 -4.20 -11.14
CA ARG A 283 -20.27 -3.14 -11.66
C ARG A 283 -20.18 -1.85 -10.84
N SER A 284 -20.28 -1.96 -9.50
CA SER A 284 -20.16 -0.81 -8.59
C SER A 284 -18.77 -0.17 -8.69
N MET A 285 -17.70 -0.97 -8.69
CA MET A 285 -16.35 -0.43 -8.76
C MET A 285 -16.01 0.14 -10.14
N ALA A 286 -16.60 -0.40 -11.22
CA ALA A 286 -16.51 0.18 -12.56
C ALA A 286 -17.20 1.54 -12.61
N LEU A 287 -18.37 1.69 -11.96
CA LEU A 287 -19.02 2.99 -11.82
C LEU A 287 -18.14 3.97 -11.05
N ASP A 288 -17.54 3.56 -9.93
CA ASP A 288 -16.61 4.40 -9.17
C ASP A 288 -15.46 4.87 -10.08
N CYS A 289 -14.84 3.96 -10.85
CA CYS A 289 -13.80 4.33 -11.82
C CYS A 289 -14.32 5.34 -12.86
N VAL A 290 -15.51 5.15 -13.41
CA VAL A 290 -16.12 6.07 -14.38
C VAL A 290 -16.34 7.46 -13.77
N LEU A 291 -16.78 7.55 -12.53
CA LEU A 291 -16.96 8.82 -11.83
C LEU A 291 -15.62 9.55 -11.64
N GLU A 292 -14.56 8.84 -11.23
CA GLU A 292 -13.23 9.42 -11.08
C GLU A 292 -12.62 9.84 -12.44
N ILE A 293 -12.82 9.04 -13.50
CA ILE A 293 -12.44 9.41 -14.87
C ILE A 293 -13.23 10.65 -15.31
N GLY A 294 -14.51 10.76 -14.96
CA GLY A 294 -15.32 11.96 -15.22
C GLY A 294 -14.77 13.21 -14.53
N TYR A 295 -14.22 13.06 -13.32
CA TYR A 295 -13.66 14.17 -12.56
C TYR A 295 -12.28 14.63 -13.09
N PHE A 296 -11.36 13.70 -13.34
CA PHE A 296 -9.97 14.02 -13.74
C PHE A 296 -9.71 13.97 -15.24
N GLY A 297 -10.61 13.38 -16.03
CA GLY A 297 -10.42 13.11 -17.44
C GLY A 297 -10.47 14.36 -18.32
N ARG A 298 -9.55 14.40 -19.28
CA ARG A 298 -9.55 15.41 -20.34
C ARG A 298 -10.56 15.08 -21.42
N LYS A 299 -10.73 15.98 -22.38
CA LYS A 299 -11.73 15.90 -23.44
C LYS A 299 -11.75 14.53 -24.15
N GLU A 300 -10.57 14.00 -24.46
CA GLU A 300 -10.38 12.72 -25.15
C GLU A 300 -10.93 11.55 -24.34
N ALA A 301 -10.61 11.51 -23.04
CA ALA A 301 -11.11 10.49 -22.12
C ALA A 301 -12.63 10.52 -21.97
N ILE A 302 -13.22 11.72 -21.85
CA ILE A 302 -14.68 11.88 -21.76
C ILE A 302 -15.35 11.45 -23.07
N GLN A 303 -14.79 11.84 -24.22
CA GLN A 303 -15.30 11.43 -25.52
C GLN A 303 -15.23 9.91 -25.69
N SER A 304 -14.14 9.27 -25.26
CA SER A 304 -13.99 7.82 -25.29
C SER A 304 -15.05 7.12 -24.43
N MET A 305 -15.43 7.68 -23.26
CA MET A 305 -16.57 7.16 -22.48
C MET A 305 -17.90 7.28 -23.23
N LEU A 306 -18.19 8.44 -23.83
CA LEU A 306 -19.44 8.66 -24.56
C LEU A 306 -19.54 7.76 -25.80
N ASN A 307 -18.43 7.58 -26.51
CA ASN A 307 -18.32 6.68 -27.67
C ASN A 307 -18.49 5.21 -27.27
N ALA A 308 -18.05 4.83 -26.08
CA ALA A 308 -18.29 3.50 -25.49
C ALA A 308 -19.74 3.30 -25.01
N GLY A 309 -20.63 4.27 -25.25
CA GLY A 309 -22.06 4.17 -24.92
C GLY A 309 -22.35 4.36 -23.43
N LEU A 310 -21.49 5.07 -22.69
CA LEU A 310 -21.63 5.24 -21.24
C LEU A 310 -23.04 5.66 -20.82
N ILE A 311 -23.60 6.71 -21.44
CA ILE A 311 -24.90 7.27 -21.02
C ILE A 311 -26.02 6.25 -21.11
N LYS A 312 -26.06 5.46 -22.19
CA LYS A 312 -27.05 4.39 -22.35
C LYS A 312 -26.95 3.38 -21.21
N LYS A 313 -25.73 2.93 -20.89
CA LYS A 313 -25.46 1.99 -19.80
C LYS A 313 -25.87 2.59 -18.44
N LEU A 314 -25.57 3.86 -18.18
CA LEU A 314 -25.96 4.51 -16.91
C LEU A 314 -27.48 4.65 -16.77
N VAL A 315 -28.20 4.94 -17.85
CA VAL A 315 -29.68 4.97 -17.86
C VAL A 315 -30.24 3.58 -17.57
N GLU A 316 -29.71 2.54 -18.21
CA GLU A 316 -30.11 1.15 -17.95
C GLU A 316 -29.83 0.73 -16.50
N LEU A 317 -28.68 1.13 -15.94
CA LEU A 317 -28.35 0.89 -14.54
C LEU A 317 -29.31 1.59 -13.57
N GLN A 318 -29.75 2.81 -13.88
CA GLN A 318 -30.70 3.54 -13.05
C GLN A 318 -32.09 2.87 -12.98
N ARG A 319 -32.44 2.05 -13.97
CA ARG A 319 -33.67 1.23 -13.95
C ARG A 319 -33.55 0.00 -13.05
N SER A 320 -32.34 -0.43 -12.72
CA SER A 320 -32.15 -1.59 -11.85
C SER A 320 -32.61 -1.27 -10.42
N GLU A 321 -33.28 -2.21 -9.75
CA GLU A 321 -33.84 -2.05 -8.40
C GLU A 321 -32.80 -1.81 -7.28
N ASN A 322 -31.52 -1.65 -7.63
CA ASN A 322 -30.44 -1.50 -6.68
C ASN A 322 -30.20 -0.02 -6.35
N ASN A 323 -30.69 0.41 -5.18
CA ASN A 323 -30.55 1.78 -4.68
C ASN A 323 -29.09 2.30 -4.66
N MET A 324 -28.08 1.43 -4.54
CA MET A 324 -26.67 1.89 -4.59
C MET A 324 -26.28 2.47 -5.96
N LEU A 325 -26.94 2.02 -7.03
CA LEU A 325 -26.76 2.47 -8.41
C LEU A 325 -27.87 3.47 -8.83
N ALA A 326 -28.60 4.03 -7.87
CA ALA A 326 -29.55 5.10 -8.17
C ALA A 326 -28.83 6.37 -8.63
N SER A 327 -29.49 7.09 -9.54
CA SER A 327 -29.08 8.39 -10.07
C SER A 327 -27.65 8.42 -10.64
N CYS A 328 -27.20 7.32 -11.27
CA CYS A 328 -25.84 7.24 -11.83
C CYS A 328 -25.56 8.31 -12.88
N VAL A 329 -26.55 8.63 -13.72
CA VAL A 329 -26.44 9.67 -14.76
C VAL A 329 -26.18 11.04 -14.13
N VAL A 330 -26.91 11.35 -13.05
CA VAL A 330 -26.78 12.60 -12.31
C VAL A 330 -25.42 12.67 -11.63
N LYS A 331 -25.01 11.61 -10.92
CA LYS A 331 -23.69 11.52 -10.26
C LYS A 331 -22.56 11.77 -11.26
N PHE A 332 -22.62 11.13 -12.43
CA PHE A 332 -21.61 11.32 -13.48
C PHE A 332 -21.59 12.76 -14.01
N THR A 333 -22.76 13.36 -14.25
CA THR A 333 -22.84 14.74 -14.74
C THR A 333 -22.32 15.73 -13.71
N ILE A 334 -22.59 15.51 -12.41
CA ILE A 334 -22.02 16.31 -11.33
C ILE A 334 -20.49 16.22 -11.36
N GLN A 335 -19.91 15.01 -11.45
CA GLN A 335 -18.45 14.85 -11.51
C GLN A 335 -17.82 15.58 -12.71
N LEU A 336 -18.48 15.57 -13.88
CA LEU A 336 -18.03 16.36 -15.04
C LEU A 336 -18.08 17.87 -14.77
N ASP A 337 -19.14 18.35 -14.12
CA ASP A 337 -19.34 19.77 -13.85
C ASP A 337 -18.36 20.29 -12.79
N VAL A 338 -18.09 19.54 -11.73
CA VAL A 338 -17.12 19.91 -10.67
C VAL A 338 -15.68 19.50 -10.95
N GLY A 339 -15.46 18.64 -11.96
CA GLY A 339 -14.17 18.01 -12.26
C GLY A 339 -13.05 18.97 -12.65
N GLU A 340 -11.82 18.53 -12.45
CA GLU A 340 -10.58 19.26 -12.76
C GLU A 340 -10.14 19.11 -14.23
N GLY A 341 -10.58 18.06 -14.93
CA GLY A 341 -10.04 17.67 -16.24
C GLY A 341 -10.51 18.49 -17.45
N LEU A 342 -11.66 19.15 -17.36
CA LEU A 342 -12.30 19.87 -18.48
C LEU A 342 -12.34 21.38 -18.30
N ARG A 343 -12.22 22.13 -19.40
CA ARG A 343 -12.47 23.58 -19.42
C ARG A 343 -13.98 23.87 -19.36
N GLN A 344 -14.33 25.05 -18.87
CA GLN A 344 -15.74 25.48 -18.74
C GLN A 344 -16.54 25.47 -20.06
N ARG A 345 -15.89 25.65 -21.22
CA ARG A 345 -16.54 25.51 -22.53
C ARG A 345 -16.81 24.05 -22.89
N GLU A 346 -15.88 23.16 -22.57
CA GLU A 346 -15.99 21.73 -22.84
C GLU A 346 -17.05 21.08 -21.95
N LYS A 347 -17.08 21.44 -20.65
CA LYS A 347 -18.14 21.02 -19.72
C LYS A 347 -19.53 21.32 -20.29
N ARG A 348 -19.75 22.55 -20.78
CA ARG A 348 -21.01 22.95 -21.42
C ARG A 348 -21.34 22.13 -22.68
N GLY A 349 -20.33 21.88 -23.52
CA GLY A 349 -20.50 21.07 -24.74
C GLY A 349 -20.89 19.63 -24.43
N PHE A 350 -20.14 18.98 -23.55
CA PHE A 350 -20.45 17.60 -23.13
C PHE A 350 -21.78 17.50 -22.40
N LYS A 351 -22.16 18.50 -21.60
CA LYS A 351 -23.47 18.53 -20.95
C LYS A 351 -24.61 18.49 -21.98
N GLN A 352 -24.50 19.24 -23.08
CA GLN A 352 -25.49 19.19 -24.16
C GLN A 352 -25.53 17.82 -24.84
N GLU A 353 -24.37 17.25 -25.18
CA GLU A 353 -24.27 15.92 -25.78
C GLU A 353 -24.85 14.82 -24.87
N ILE A 354 -24.61 14.90 -23.56
CA ILE A 354 -25.16 13.98 -22.57
C ILE A 354 -26.68 14.08 -22.53
N LEU A 355 -27.24 15.30 -22.54
CA LEU A 355 -28.69 15.49 -22.55
C LEU A 355 -29.35 14.91 -23.80
N GLU A 356 -28.70 15.01 -24.96
CA GLU A 356 -29.16 14.37 -26.19
C GLU A 356 -29.12 12.84 -26.08
N LYS A 357 -27.99 12.27 -25.63
CA LYS A 357 -27.85 10.82 -25.43
C LYS A 357 -28.78 10.24 -24.37
N ILE A 358 -29.16 11.01 -23.34
CA ILE A 358 -30.17 10.60 -22.36
C ILE A 358 -31.52 10.40 -23.05
N LYS A 359 -31.95 11.35 -23.90
CA LYS A 359 -33.21 11.25 -24.64
C LYS A 359 -33.22 10.05 -25.58
N GLU A 360 -32.10 9.76 -26.23
CA GLU A 360 -31.95 8.59 -27.10
C GLU A 360 -32.00 7.25 -26.34
N ALA A 361 -31.53 7.22 -25.09
CA ALA A 361 -31.45 5.99 -24.28
C ALA A 361 -32.72 5.70 -23.45
N CYS A 362 -33.59 6.70 -23.24
CA CYS A 362 -34.83 6.54 -22.49
C CYS A 362 -35.90 5.81 -23.30
N LEU A 363 -36.74 5.03 -22.61
CA LEU A 363 -37.84 4.28 -23.26
C LEU A 363 -39.12 5.12 -23.40
N SER A 364 -39.20 6.24 -22.68
CA SER A 364 -40.34 7.15 -22.73
C SER A 364 -39.93 8.60 -22.50
N ASP A 365 -40.73 9.54 -23.02
CA ASP A 365 -40.52 10.97 -22.82
C ASP A 365 -40.62 11.38 -21.33
N ALA A 366 -41.44 10.69 -20.55
CA ALA A 366 -41.59 10.94 -19.12
C ALA A 366 -40.31 10.57 -18.33
N GLU A 367 -39.70 9.42 -18.65
CA GLU A 367 -38.42 9.00 -18.08
C GLU A 367 -37.32 10.00 -18.46
N ALA A 368 -37.22 10.35 -19.75
CA ALA A 368 -36.26 11.31 -20.24
C ALA A 368 -36.41 12.67 -19.54
N ALA A 369 -37.64 13.18 -19.40
CA ALA A 369 -37.92 14.44 -18.72
C ALA A 369 -37.49 14.41 -17.25
N THR A 370 -37.71 13.29 -16.55
CA THR A 370 -37.33 13.11 -15.15
C THR A 370 -35.80 13.16 -14.99
N ILE A 371 -35.07 12.35 -15.76
CA ILE A 371 -33.61 12.29 -15.68
C ILE A 371 -32.99 13.63 -16.12
N VAL A 372 -33.49 14.24 -17.19
CA VAL A 372 -33.03 15.56 -17.66
C VAL A 372 -33.25 16.63 -16.60
N ALA A 373 -34.42 16.64 -15.94
CA ALA A 373 -34.67 17.54 -14.83
C ALA A 373 -33.66 17.33 -13.71
N GLU A 374 -33.44 16.08 -13.26
CA GLU A 374 -32.45 15.79 -12.22
C GLU A 374 -31.03 16.25 -12.61
N VAL A 375 -30.62 16.07 -13.86
CA VAL A 375 -29.31 16.53 -14.34
C VAL A 375 -29.20 18.06 -14.36
N LEU A 376 -30.27 18.77 -14.76
CA LEU A 376 -30.27 20.22 -14.81
C LEU A 376 -30.33 20.85 -13.40
N TRP A 377 -31.12 20.27 -12.49
CA TRP A 377 -31.33 20.77 -11.14
C TRP A 377 -30.26 20.31 -10.15
N GLY A 378 -29.81 19.05 -10.23
CA GLY A 378 -28.78 18.47 -9.36
C GLY A 378 -27.36 19.00 -9.62
N ALA A 379 -27.17 19.73 -10.71
CA ALA A 379 -25.91 20.39 -11.07
C ALA A 379 -25.88 21.90 -10.76
N SER A 380 -26.86 22.43 -10.02
CA SER A 380 -26.78 23.79 -9.50
C SER A 380 -25.80 23.83 -8.31
N PRO A 381 -24.85 24.79 -8.26
CA PRO A 381 -23.86 24.91 -7.18
C PRO A 381 -24.44 25.06 -5.78
#